data_AF-A0A0T6B8E7-F1
#
_entry.id   AF-A0A0T6B8E7-F1
#
_cell.length_a   1.000
_cell.length_b   1.000
_cell.length_c   1.000
_cell.angle_alpha   90.00
_cell.angle_beta   90.00
_cell.angle_gamma   90.00
#
_symmetry.space_group_name_H-M   'P 1'
#
loop_
_entity.id
_entity.type
_entity.pdbx_description
1 polymer ?
#
loop_
_entity_poly.entity_id
_entity_poly.type
_entity_poly.pdbx_seq_one_letter_code
_entity_poly.pdbx_strand_id
1 'polypeptide(L)'
;RGLNKELDEDDIYKILDDYKSSTIGQMFENEWKKQQLEQTRLKYPVIRMLLGVFGKQYFLCGLVQCVVRTFFMVARPLAIGRVISFFERGSTMSKGDAYIATSIVIGITFAQTIYNHAYMLYLQQMAQKIRIGICSLIYRKALKLSTSSLIGVTNGKIVTLMTKDVALFDSAIVLAHDLWIGIIQVIVMTYVMYQHIGVSAIFGVGFLILLIPLQLWIGRQTTKTRLKTAEKSDERIHLIQEVLTTIQIIKA
;
A
#
# COMPACT_ATOMS: atom_id res chain seq x y z
N ARG A 1 4.04 -11.07 -27.20
CA ARG A 1 4.42 -9.78 -27.86
C ARG A 1 5.66 -9.20 -27.20
N GLY A 2 5.61 -8.78 -25.93
CA GLY A 2 6.78 -8.20 -25.23
C GLY A 2 8.00 -9.12 -25.04
N LEU A 3 7.89 -10.44 -25.21
CA LEU A 3 9.05 -11.34 -25.26
C LEU A 3 9.82 -11.26 -26.59
N ASN A 4 9.14 -10.92 -27.69
CA ASN A 4 9.67 -11.04 -29.06
C ASN A 4 9.96 -9.69 -29.71
N LYS A 5 9.39 -8.59 -29.20
CA LYS A 5 9.65 -7.23 -29.66
C LYS A 5 9.47 -6.22 -28.52
N GLU A 6 10.11 -5.08 -28.67
CA GLU A 6 9.78 -3.89 -27.88
C GLU A 6 8.31 -3.49 -28.14
N LEU A 7 7.66 -2.97 -27.11
CA LEU A 7 6.24 -2.61 -27.16
C LEU A 7 6.12 -1.13 -27.54
N ASP A 8 5.29 -0.85 -28.54
CA ASP A 8 4.91 0.52 -28.93
C ASP A 8 3.59 0.93 -28.29
N GLU A 9 3.24 2.22 -28.38
CA GLU A 9 1.98 2.77 -27.85
C GLU A 9 0.74 2.05 -28.41
N ASP A 10 0.79 1.63 -29.68
CA ASP A 10 -0.30 0.90 -30.34
C ASP A 10 -0.50 -0.53 -29.81
N ASP A 11 0.52 -1.11 -29.16
CA ASP A 11 0.39 -2.43 -28.51
C ASP A 11 -0.29 -2.33 -27.14
N ILE A 12 -0.50 -1.13 -26.62
CA ILE A 12 -1.15 -0.91 -25.33
C ILE A 12 -2.67 -0.95 -25.51
N TYR A 13 -3.33 -1.77 -24.69
CA TYR A 13 -4.79 -1.86 -24.69
C TYR A 13 -5.43 -0.52 -24.33
N LYS A 14 -6.58 -0.24 -24.97
CA LYS A 14 -7.43 0.88 -24.56
C LYS A 14 -7.85 0.72 -23.11
N ILE A 15 -7.89 1.84 -22.38
CA ILE A 15 -8.35 1.87 -21.00
C ILE A 15 -9.79 1.36 -20.89
N LEU A 16 -10.09 0.62 -19.82
CA LEU A 16 -11.45 0.24 -19.49
C LEU A 16 -12.28 1.48 -19.16
N ASP A 17 -13.57 1.44 -19.45
CA ASP A 17 -14.50 2.55 -19.21
C ASP A 17 -14.54 2.99 -17.75
N ASP A 18 -14.39 2.02 -16.83
CA ASP A 18 -14.28 2.20 -15.38
C ASP A 18 -13.09 3.06 -14.93
N TYR A 19 -12.09 3.26 -15.79
CA TYR A 19 -10.87 4.01 -15.51
C TYR A 19 -10.82 5.36 -16.26
N LYS A 20 -11.88 5.73 -16.97
CA LYS A 20 -11.96 7.03 -17.65
C LYS A 20 -11.90 8.17 -16.62
N SER A 21 -10.97 9.09 -16.84
CA SER A 21 -10.74 10.26 -15.98
C SER A 21 -11.93 11.22 -15.96
N SER A 22 -12.75 11.23 -17.01
CA SER A 22 -14.01 12.00 -17.08
C SER A 22 -15.02 11.47 -16.04
N THR A 23 -15.26 10.17 -16.03
CA THR A 23 -16.20 9.49 -15.11
C THR A 23 -15.74 9.61 -13.67
N ILE A 24 -14.52 9.17 -13.37
CA ILE A 24 -13.98 9.18 -11.99
C ILE A 24 -13.83 10.62 -11.50
N GLY A 25 -13.30 11.52 -12.34
CA GLY A 25 -13.15 12.94 -11.99
C GLY A 25 -14.48 13.59 -11.67
N GLN A 26 -15.56 13.24 -12.38
CA GLN A 26 -16.90 13.75 -12.10
C GLN A 26 -17.45 13.24 -10.77
N MET A 27 -17.24 11.95 -10.45
CA MET A 27 -17.64 11.40 -9.15
C MET A 27 -16.98 12.15 -7.99
N PHE A 28 -15.68 12.40 -8.10
CA PHE A 28 -14.90 13.15 -7.11
C PHE A 28 -15.36 14.62 -7.02
N GLU A 29 -15.64 15.27 -8.15
CA GLU A 29 -16.12 16.65 -8.15
C GLU A 29 -17.51 16.78 -7.52
N ASN A 30 -18.40 15.82 -7.76
CA ASN A 30 -19.73 15.81 -7.16
C ASN A 30 -19.65 15.69 -5.63
N GLU A 31 -18.82 14.79 -5.11
CA GLU A 31 -18.61 14.63 -3.67
C GLU A 31 -17.92 15.86 -3.06
N TRP A 32 -16.96 16.46 -3.77
CA TRP A 32 -16.33 17.70 -3.35
C TRP A 32 -17.33 18.86 -3.25
N LYS A 33 -18.21 19.03 -4.25
CA LYS A 33 -19.28 20.05 -4.23
C LYS A 33 -20.27 19.83 -3.10
N LYS A 34 -20.66 18.59 -2.84
CA LYS A 34 -21.53 18.23 -1.71
C LYS A 34 -20.93 18.71 -0.38
N GLN A 35 -19.64 18.50 -0.16
CA GLN A 35 -18.95 18.98 1.05
C GLN A 35 -18.91 20.51 1.15
N GLN A 36 -18.77 21.21 0.03
CA GLN A 36 -18.80 22.68 0.02
C GLN A 36 -20.19 23.22 0.38
N LEU A 37 -21.25 22.56 -0.10
CA LEU A 37 -22.64 22.93 0.21
C LEU A 37 -23.00 22.71 1.68
N GLU A 38 -22.45 21.67 2.31
CA GLU A 38 -22.62 21.42 3.75
C GLU A 38 -21.94 22.47 4.66
N GLN A 39 -21.27 23.49 4.09
CA GLN A 39 -20.54 24.59 4.76
C GLN A 39 -19.65 24.18 5.94
N THR A 40 -19.28 22.91 6.01
CA THR A 40 -18.51 22.39 7.13
C THR A 40 -17.04 22.71 6.86
N ARG A 41 -16.46 23.64 7.64
CA ARG A 41 -14.99 23.83 7.64
C ARG A 41 -14.33 22.60 8.26
N LEU A 42 -14.07 21.60 7.43
CA LEU A 42 -13.44 20.36 7.84
C LEU A 42 -11.93 20.55 7.96
N LYS A 43 -11.36 19.99 9.01
CA LYS A 43 -9.91 19.94 9.21
C LYS A 43 -9.20 19.13 8.10
N TYR A 44 -9.88 18.13 7.53
CA TYR A 44 -9.33 17.22 6.50
C TYR A 44 -10.35 16.94 5.37
N PRO A 45 -10.56 17.88 4.44
CA PRO A 45 -11.60 17.76 3.41
C PRO A 45 -11.32 16.64 2.40
N VAL A 46 -10.07 16.45 1.98
CA VAL A 46 -9.68 15.41 1.01
C VAL A 46 -9.94 14.01 1.57
N ILE A 47 -9.61 13.75 2.84
CA ILE A 47 -9.85 12.44 3.47
C ILE A 47 -11.35 12.17 3.53
N ARG A 48 -12.17 13.16 3.92
CA ARG A 48 -13.63 12.98 3.95
C ARG A 48 -14.18 12.67 2.56
N MET A 49 -13.65 13.32 1.51
CA MET A 49 -14.05 13.05 0.13
C MET A 49 -13.70 11.62 -0.29
N LEU A 50 -12.48 11.17 0.01
CA LEU A 50 -12.07 9.79 -0.26
C LEU A 50 -12.96 8.77 0.46
N LEU A 51 -13.31 9.04 1.72
CA LEU A 51 -14.22 8.21 2.50
C LEU A 51 -15.66 8.25 1.95
N GLY A 52 -16.11 9.39 1.41
CA GLY A 52 -17.41 9.51 0.75
C GLY A 52 -17.51 8.68 -0.53
N VAL A 53 -16.46 8.69 -1.36
CA VAL A 53 -16.46 7.98 -2.65
C VAL A 53 -16.21 6.48 -2.48
N PHE A 54 -15.14 6.09 -1.76
CA PHE A 54 -14.69 4.70 -1.66
C PHE A 54 -14.75 4.10 -0.25
N GLY A 55 -15.06 4.89 0.77
CA GLY A 55 -14.92 4.46 2.18
C GLY A 55 -15.72 3.22 2.54
N LYS A 56 -16.96 3.08 2.06
CA LYS A 56 -17.79 1.89 2.34
C LYS A 56 -17.19 0.63 1.70
N GLN A 57 -16.81 0.70 0.44
CA GLN A 57 -16.22 -0.44 -0.29
C GLN A 57 -14.86 -0.81 0.30
N TYR A 58 -14.04 0.19 0.60
CA TYR A 58 -12.73 0.00 1.21
C TYR A 58 -12.83 -0.63 2.60
N PHE A 59 -13.69 -0.10 3.46
CA PHE A 59 -13.88 -0.63 4.81
C PHE A 59 -14.42 -2.06 4.81
N LEU A 60 -15.42 -2.36 3.96
CA LEU A 60 -15.95 -3.72 3.84
C LEU A 60 -14.88 -4.71 3.35
N CYS A 61 -14.09 -4.30 2.35
CA CYS A 61 -12.96 -5.08 1.85
C CYS A 61 -11.92 -5.33 2.97
N GLY A 62 -11.66 -4.32 3.80
CA GLY A 62 -10.78 -4.45 4.96
C GLY A 62 -11.29 -5.41 6.03
N LEU A 63 -12.60 -5.40 6.32
CA LEU A 63 -13.21 -6.36 7.24
C LEU A 63 -13.10 -7.80 6.73
N VAL A 64 -13.43 -8.03 5.45
CA VAL A 64 -13.26 -9.35 4.83
C VAL A 64 -11.80 -9.79 4.89
N GLN A 65 -10.87 -8.89 4.58
CA GLN A 65 -9.45 -9.16 4.68
C GLN A 65 -9.02 -9.54 6.09
N CYS A 66 -9.51 -8.83 7.11
CA CYS A 66 -9.20 -9.13 8.50
C CYS A 66 -9.62 -10.55 8.87
N VAL A 67 -10.83 -10.95 8.52
CA VAL A 67 -11.35 -12.30 8.79
C VAL A 67 -10.51 -13.35 8.05
N VAL A 68 -10.35 -13.20 6.73
CA VAL A 68 -9.65 -14.19 5.90
C VAL A 68 -8.18 -14.34 6.31
N ARG A 69 -7.49 -13.22 6.54
CA ARG A 69 -6.08 -13.24 6.92
C ARG A 69 -5.88 -13.82 8.32
N THR A 70 -6.79 -13.54 9.27
CA THR A 70 -6.75 -14.12 10.62
C THR A 70 -7.03 -15.63 10.57
N PHE A 71 -8.02 -16.06 9.79
CA PHE A 71 -8.30 -17.48 9.58
C PHE A 71 -7.07 -18.22 9.05
N PHE A 72 -6.47 -17.75 7.95
CA PHE A 72 -5.28 -18.40 7.38
C PHE A 72 -4.04 -18.31 8.28
N MET A 73 -3.93 -17.27 9.11
CA MET A 73 -2.85 -17.15 10.08
C MET A 73 -2.88 -18.26 11.14
N VAL A 74 -4.07 -18.65 11.60
CA VAL A 74 -4.25 -19.71 12.62
C VAL A 74 -4.30 -21.10 11.98
N ALA A 75 -5.03 -21.24 10.86
CA ALA A 75 -5.23 -22.54 10.21
C ALA A 75 -3.91 -23.17 9.71
N ARG A 76 -2.97 -22.36 9.19
CA ARG A 76 -1.70 -22.86 8.64
C ARG A 76 -0.81 -23.54 9.70
N PRO A 77 -0.43 -22.89 10.82
CA PRO A 77 0.35 -23.54 11.88
C PRO A 77 -0.33 -24.78 12.44
N LEU A 78 -1.66 -24.77 12.63
CA LEU A 78 -2.38 -25.94 13.12
C LEU A 78 -2.33 -27.12 12.13
N ALA A 79 -2.47 -26.84 10.84
CA ALA A 79 -2.34 -27.85 9.79
C ALA A 79 -0.91 -28.42 9.71
N ILE A 80 0.11 -27.56 9.86
CA ILE A 80 1.51 -28.00 9.95
C ILE A 80 1.74 -28.86 11.20
N GLY A 81 1.15 -28.48 12.34
CA GLY A 81 1.21 -29.27 13.57
C GLY A 81 0.70 -30.70 13.40
N ARG A 82 -0.39 -30.90 12.64
CA ARG A 82 -0.89 -32.24 12.27
C ARG A 82 0.07 -33.04 11.40
N VAL A 83 0.85 -32.38 10.55
CA VAL A 83 1.90 -33.05 9.77
C VAL A 83 3.07 -33.43 10.67
N ILE A 84 3.42 -32.57 11.63
CA ILE A 84 4.51 -32.84 12.60
C ILE A 84 4.16 -34.03 13.50
N SER A 85 2.89 -34.17 13.94
CA SER A 85 2.47 -35.28 14.82
C SER A 85 2.61 -36.67 14.19
N PHE A 86 2.71 -36.77 12.85
CA PHE A 86 3.03 -38.02 12.17
C PHE A 86 4.47 -38.47 12.44
N PHE A 87 5.40 -37.54 12.64
CA PHE A 87 6.83 -37.83 12.87
C PHE A 87 7.18 -38.00 14.36
N GLU A 88 6.21 -37.82 15.26
CA GLU A 88 6.43 -38.01 16.70
C GLU A 88 6.63 -39.49 17.06
N ARG A 89 7.48 -39.76 18.05
CA ARG A 89 7.74 -41.12 18.53
C ARG A 89 6.47 -41.72 19.13
N GLY A 90 6.01 -42.84 18.60
CA GLY A 90 4.78 -43.51 19.04
C GLY A 90 3.51 -43.03 18.34
N SER A 91 3.62 -42.28 17.23
CA SER A 91 2.45 -41.86 16.44
C SER A 91 1.66 -43.07 15.93
N THR A 92 0.35 -43.04 16.11
CA THR A 92 -0.61 -44.03 15.58
C THR A 92 -1.16 -43.63 14.22
N MET A 93 -0.72 -42.49 13.66
CA MET A 93 -1.22 -41.98 12.38
C MET A 93 -0.77 -42.85 11.21
N SER A 94 -1.70 -43.19 10.33
CA SER A 94 -1.39 -43.89 9.08
C SER A 94 -0.68 -42.97 8.09
N LYS A 95 0.10 -43.55 7.17
CA LYS A 95 0.69 -42.82 6.03
C LYS A 95 -0.38 -42.12 5.19
N GLY A 96 -1.57 -42.71 5.07
CA GLY A 96 -2.71 -42.11 4.38
C GLY A 96 -3.16 -40.80 5.04
N ASP A 97 -3.29 -40.80 6.36
CA ASP A 97 -3.68 -39.61 7.13
C ASP A 97 -2.62 -38.51 7.04
N ALA A 98 -1.35 -38.88 7.00
CA ALA A 98 -0.24 -37.96 6.79
C ALA A 98 -0.32 -37.29 5.40
N TYR A 99 -0.57 -38.04 4.34
CA TYR A 99 -0.76 -37.48 2.99
C TYR A 99 -1.96 -36.53 2.92
N ILE A 100 -3.06 -36.85 3.60
CA ILE A 100 -4.23 -35.97 3.69
C ILE A 100 -3.86 -34.68 4.42
N ALA A 101 -3.19 -34.76 5.57
CA ALA A 101 -2.75 -33.59 6.33
C ALA A 101 -1.80 -32.69 5.51
N THR A 102 -0.84 -33.28 4.80
CA THR A 102 0.06 -32.54 3.90
C THR A 102 -0.70 -31.89 2.74
N SER A 103 -1.66 -32.60 2.14
CA SER A 103 -2.50 -32.07 1.06
C SER A 103 -3.33 -30.87 1.53
N ILE A 104 -3.84 -30.90 2.77
CA ILE A 104 -4.54 -29.77 3.40
C ILE A 104 -3.60 -28.56 3.54
N VAL A 105 -2.36 -28.75 4.01
CA VAL A 105 -1.38 -27.65 4.13
C VAL A 105 -1.12 -26.99 2.77
N ILE A 106 -0.93 -27.80 1.72
CA ILE A 106 -0.72 -27.31 0.36
C ILE A 106 -1.97 -26.54 -0.12
N GLY A 107 -3.16 -27.11 0.05
CA GLY A 107 -4.42 -26.49 -0.34
C GLY A 107 -4.66 -25.14 0.34
N ILE A 108 -4.44 -25.07 1.66
CA ILE A 108 -4.56 -23.82 2.43
C ILE A 108 -3.56 -22.77 1.93
N THR A 109 -2.31 -23.16 1.68
CA THR A 109 -1.25 -22.24 1.22
C THR A 109 -1.55 -21.70 -0.18
N PHE A 110 -2.01 -22.57 -1.08
CA PHE A 110 -2.39 -22.21 -2.44
C PHE A 110 -3.60 -21.26 -2.46
N ALA A 111 -4.66 -21.61 -1.71
CA ALA A 111 -5.85 -20.78 -1.59
C ALA A 111 -5.54 -19.39 -1.03
N GLN A 112 -4.70 -19.32 0.01
CA GLN A 112 -4.27 -18.03 0.57
C GLN A 112 -3.48 -17.20 -0.45
N THR A 113 -2.61 -17.84 -1.23
CA THR A 113 -1.78 -17.15 -2.23
C THR A 113 -2.64 -16.52 -3.32
N ILE A 114 -3.59 -17.29 -3.87
CA ILE A 114 -4.56 -16.78 -4.86
C ILE A 114 -5.34 -15.61 -4.27
N TYR A 115 -5.88 -15.78 -3.07
CA TYR A 115 -6.67 -14.74 -2.42
C TYR A 115 -5.87 -13.46 -2.19
N ASN A 116 -4.63 -13.56 -1.70
CA ASN A 116 -3.76 -12.40 -1.48
C ASN A 116 -3.47 -11.65 -2.78
N HIS A 117 -3.23 -12.36 -3.89
CA HIS A 117 -3.02 -11.71 -5.18
C HIS A 117 -4.28 -11.03 -5.71
N ALA A 118 -5.45 -11.68 -5.60
CA ALA A 118 -6.72 -11.08 -5.99
C ALA A 118 -7.04 -9.82 -5.17
N TYR A 119 -6.81 -9.89 -3.85
CA TYR A 119 -6.97 -8.76 -2.94
C TYR A 119 -6.01 -7.60 -3.25
N MET A 120 -4.73 -7.91 -3.50
CA MET A 120 -3.73 -6.89 -3.87
C MET A 120 -4.12 -6.20 -5.18
N LEU A 121 -4.53 -6.98 -6.19
CA LEU A 121 -4.99 -6.43 -7.46
C LEU A 121 -6.19 -5.49 -7.26
N TYR A 122 -7.18 -5.90 -6.47
CA TYR A 122 -8.35 -5.08 -6.17
C TYR A 122 -7.98 -3.76 -5.48
N LEU A 123 -7.10 -3.78 -4.47
CA LEU A 123 -6.66 -2.57 -3.80
C LEU A 123 -5.84 -1.66 -4.72
N GLN A 124 -4.94 -2.21 -5.53
CA GLN A 124 -4.16 -1.44 -6.50
C GLN A 124 -5.07 -0.78 -7.53
N GLN A 125 -6.10 -1.49 -8.01
CA GLN A 125 -7.12 -0.94 -8.89
C GLN A 125 -7.86 0.24 -8.25
N MET A 126 -8.27 0.10 -6.99
CA MET A 126 -8.95 1.18 -6.26
C MET A 126 -8.02 2.38 -6.03
N ALA A 127 -6.75 2.13 -5.69
CA ALA A 127 -5.73 3.15 -5.58
C ALA A 127 -5.52 3.95 -6.87
N GLN A 128 -5.43 3.26 -8.02
CA GLN A 128 -5.34 3.93 -9.32
C GLN A 128 -6.58 4.79 -9.60
N LYS A 129 -7.79 4.31 -9.27
CA LYS A 129 -9.01 5.13 -9.39
C LYS A 129 -8.93 6.39 -8.52
N ILE A 130 -8.42 6.28 -7.30
CA ILE A 130 -8.20 7.43 -6.41
C ILE A 130 -7.19 8.41 -7.00
N ARG A 131 -6.05 7.92 -7.51
CA ARG A 131 -5.03 8.75 -8.18
C ARG A 131 -5.60 9.50 -9.37
N ILE A 132 -6.33 8.82 -10.25
CA ILE A 132 -7.00 9.45 -11.42
C ILE A 132 -7.98 10.54 -10.98
N GLY A 133 -8.80 10.25 -9.96
CA GLY A 133 -9.79 11.20 -9.43
C GLY A 133 -9.15 12.46 -8.84
N ILE A 134 -8.13 12.29 -8.00
CA ILE A 134 -7.41 13.40 -7.39
C ILE A 134 -6.69 14.23 -8.47
N CYS A 135 -5.98 13.61 -9.41
CA CYS A 135 -5.30 14.34 -10.49
C CYS A 135 -6.30 15.13 -11.36
N SER A 136 -7.45 14.54 -11.69
CA SER A 136 -8.52 15.22 -12.43
C SER A 136 -9.04 16.46 -11.67
N LEU A 137 -9.25 16.35 -10.36
CA LEU A 137 -9.66 17.48 -9.52
C LEU A 137 -8.60 18.58 -9.44
N ILE A 138 -7.33 18.23 -9.20
CA ILE A 138 -6.23 19.20 -9.13
C ILE A 138 -6.13 19.91 -10.47
N TYR A 139 -6.24 19.20 -11.59
CA TYR A 139 -6.17 19.78 -12.93
C TYR A 139 -7.32 20.76 -13.19
N ARG A 140 -8.57 20.36 -12.90
CA ARG A 140 -9.76 21.24 -13.01
C ARG A 140 -9.64 22.48 -12.11
N LYS A 141 -9.05 22.34 -10.92
CA LYS A 141 -8.83 23.46 -10.00
C LYS A 141 -7.72 24.40 -10.49
N ALA A 142 -6.63 23.86 -11.01
CA ALA A 142 -5.52 24.62 -11.60
C ALA A 142 -6.02 25.52 -12.74
N LEU A 143 -6.89 25.02 -13.60
CA LEU A 143 -7.48 25.80 -14.71
C LEU A 143 -8.44 26.92 -14.27
N LYS A 144 -8.96 26.88 -13.04
CA LYS A 144 -9.94 27.86 -12.50
C LYS A 144 -9.31 28.87 -11.52
N LEU A 145 -8.03 28.73 -11.20
CA LEU A 145 -7.34 29.64 -10.29
C LEU A 145 -7.00 30.94 -11.03
N SER A 146 -7.24 32.08 -10.39
CA SER A 146 -6.85 33.38 -10.93
C SER A 146 -5.34 33.58 -10.82
N THR A 147 -4.75 34.36 -11.73
CA THR A 147 -3.31 34.63 -11.76
C THR A 147 -2.78 35.17 -10.42
N SER A 148 -3.59 35.95 -9.69
CA SER A 148 -3.25 36.47 -8.35
C SER A 148 -3.17 35.37 -7.27
N SER A 149 -3.96 34.31 -7.39
CA SER A 149 -3.93 33.14 -6.48
C SER A 149 -2.84 32.11 -6.83
N LEU A 150 -2.23 32.25 -8.02
CA LEU A 150 -1.09 31.47 -8.49
C LEU A 150 0.26 32.07 -8.07
N ILE A 151 0.27 33.28 -7.48
CA ILE A 151 1.48 33.90 -6.95
C ILE A 151 2.04 33.00 -5.84
N GLY A 152 3.13 32.28 -6.14
CA GLY A 152 3.79 31.31 -5.24
C GLY A 152 3.57 29.83 -5.58
N VAL A 153 2.62 29.50 -6.47
CA VAL A 153 2.38 28.15 -6.99
C VAL A 153 2.85 28.09 -8.44
N THR A 154 4.05 27.55 -8.67
CA THR A 154 4.55 27.35 -10.04
C THR A 154 3.88 26.15 -10.70
N ASN A 155 3.79 26.14 -12.03
CA ASN A 155 3.32 24.98 -12.79
C ASN A 155 4.09 23.71 -12.40
N GLY A 156 5.41 23.82 -12.13
CA GLY A 156 6.24 22.72 -11.66
C GLY A 156 5.82 22.14 -10.30
N LYS A 157 5.29 22.96 -9.37
CA LYS A 157 4.74 22.47 -8.10
C LYS A 157 3.46 21.66 -8.32
N ILE A 158 2.58 22.09 -9.25
CA ILE A 158 1.35 21.36 -9.58
C ILE A 158 1.69 20.01 -10.23
N VAL A 159 2.65 19.98 -11.16
CA VAL A 159 3.11 18.75 -11.79
C VAL A 159 3.71 17.81 -10.74
N THR A 160 4.58 18.30 -9.86
CA THR A 160 5.15 17.51 -8.75
C THR A 160 4.07 16.93 -7.84
N LEU A 161 3.06 17.74 -7.49
CA LEU A 161 1.93 17.28 -6.68
C LEU A 161 1.22 16.10 -7.35
N MET A 162 0.90 16.20 -8.64
CA MET A 162 0.20 15.14 -9.39
C MET A 162 1.05 13.89 -9.63
N THR A 163 2.36 14.04 -9.83
CA THR A 163 3.24 12.91 -10.20
C THR A 163 3.83 12.20 -9.00
N LYS A 164 4.21 12.94 -7.95
CA LYS A 164 4.92 12.42 -6.78
C LYS A 164 3.99 12.25 -5.58
N ASP A 165 3.29 13.30 -5.18
CA ASP A 165 2.54 13.27 -3.92
C ASP A 165 1.26 12.43 -4.05
N VAL A 166 0.54 12.53 -5.17
CA VAL A 166 -0.64 11.69 -5.40
C VAL A 166 -0.25 10.20 -5.55
N ALA A 167 0.95 9.90 -6.06
CA ALA A 167 1.42 8.52 -6.17
C ALA A 167 1.64 7.86 -4.80
N LEU A 168 1.81 8.63 -3.72
CA LEU A 168 1.90 8.07 -2.36
C LEU A 168 0.60 7.38 -1.93
N PHE A 169 -0.55 7.76 -2.48
CA PHE A 169 -1.82 7.09 -2.20
C PHE A 169 -1.81 5.63 -2.68
N ASP A 170 -1.04 5.32 -3.73
CA ASP A 170 -0.95 3.96 -4.27
C ASP A 170 -0.48 2.96 -3.20
N SER A 171 0.55 3.34 -2.43
CA SER A 171 1.05 2.53 -1.32
C SER A 171 0.26 2.75 -0.02
N ALA A 172 -0.22 3.96 0.25
CA ALA A 172 -0.90 4.28 1.50
C ALA A 172 -2.22 3.51 1.67
N ILE A 173 -2.99 3.33 0.59
CA ILE A 173 -4.25 2.58 0.59
C ILE A 173 -3.99 1.10 0.90
N VAL A 174 -2.90 0.53 0.39
CA VAL A 174 -2.54 -0.86 0.70
C VAL A 174 -2.10 -0.99 2.16
N LEU A 175 -1.19 -0.12 2.61
CA LEU A 175 -0.59 -0.20 3.94
C LEU A 175 -1.58 0.11 5.08
N ALA A 176 -2.59 0.95 4.83
CA ALA A 176 -3.55 1.34 5.86
C ALA A 176 -4.35 0.14 6.40
N HIS A 177 -4.70 -0.85 5.57
CA HIS A 177 -5.31 -2.09 6.05
C HIS A 177 -4.34 -2.97 6.85
N ASP A 178 -3.09 -3.06 6.42
CA ASP A 178 -2.09 -3.87 7.11
C ASP A 178 -1.85 -3.41 8.56
N LEU A 179 -1.94 -2.10 8.82
CA LEU A 179 -1.66 -1.54 10.13
C LEU A 179 -2.63 -2.01 11.22
N TRP A 180 -3.94 -1.89 11.00
CA TRP A 180 -4.92 -2.30 12.02
C TRP A 180 -5.17 -3.80 12.03
N ILE A 181 -5.12 -4.48 10.86
CA ILE A 181 -5.23 -5.93 10.80
C ILE A 181 -4.05 -6.58 11.52
N GLY A 182 -2.84 -6.05 11.37
CA GLY A 182 -1.65 -6.55 12.07
C GLY A 182 -1.80 -6.52 13.59
N ILE A 183 -2.38 -5.45 14.16
CA ILE A 183 -2.64 -5.36 15.60
C ILE A 183 -3.60 -6.45 16.06
N ILE A 184 -4.72 -6.62 15.35
CA ILE A 184 -5.71 -7.67 15.66
C ILE A 184 -5.07 -9.05 15.57
N GLN A 185 -4.26 -9.30 14.54
CA GLN A 185 -3.57 -10.57 14.35
C GLN A 185 -2.59 -10.88 15.49
N VAL A 186 -1.83 -9.90 15.96
CA VAL A 186 -0.93 -10.07 17.10
C VAL A 186 -1.74 -10.47 18.35
N ILE A 187 -2.86 -9.81 18.61
CA ILE A 187 -3.72 -10.13 19.76
C ILE A 187 -4.27 -11.56 19.67
N VAL A 188 -4.88 -11.90 18.53
CA VAL A 188 -5.47 -13.23 18.30
C VAL A 188 -4.42 -14.33 18.39
N MET A 189 -3.26 -14.15 17.75
CA MET A 189 -2.21 -15.16 17.78
C MET A 189 -1.59 -15.30 19.17
N THR A 190 -1.42 -14.20 19.91
CA THR A 190 -0.95 -14.25 21.30
C THR A 190 -1.92 -15.06 22.16
N TYR A 191 -3.23 -14.87 21.98
CA TYR A 191 -4.24 -15.67 22.68
C TYR A 191 -4.14 -17.16 22.32
N VAL A 192 -4.04 -17.50 21.04
CA VAL A 192 -3.89 -18.90 20.59
C VAL A 192 -2.62 -19.52 21.18
N MET A 193 -1.49 -18.82 21.13
CA MET A 193 -0.24 -19.31 21.71
C MET A 193 -0.32 -19.47 23.23
N TYR A 194 -0.97 -18.53 23.94
CA TYR A 194 -1.16 -18.62 25.38
C TYR A 194 -1.93 -19.89 25.77
N GLN A 195 -2.91 -20.32 24.97
CA GLN A 195 -3.63 -21.57 25.21
C GLN A 195 -2.73 -22.82 25.09
N HIS A 196 -1.70 -22.78 24.25
CA HIS A 196 -0.81 -23.94 24.02
C HIS A 196 0.43 -23.98 24.92
N ILE A 197 1.05 -22.83 25.19
CA ILE A 197 2.34 -22.74 25.91
C ILE A 197 2.30 -21.79 27.13
N GLY A 198 1.11 -21.30 27.50
CA GLY A 198 0.89 -20.49 28.69
C GLY A 198 1.62 -19.14 28.66
N VAL A 199 2.08 -18.71 29.84
CA VAL A 199 2.71 -17.39 30.06
C VAL A 199 3.97 -17.19 29.21
N SER A 200 4.66 -18.27 28.83
CA SER A 200 5.83 -18.24 27.95
C SER A 200 5.57 -17.52 26.62
N ALA A 201 4.35 -17.61 26.07
CA ALA A 201 3.96 -16.87 24.86
C ALA A 201 4.07 -15.35 25.03
N ILE A 202 3.70 -14.84 26.21
CA ILE A 202 3.66 -13.40 26.50
C ILE A 202 5.07 -12.82 26.50
N PHE A 203 6.04 -13.53 27.08
CA PHE A 203 7.45 -13.10 27.05
C PHE A 203 8.00 -13.04 25.62
N GLY A 204 7.69 -14.04 24.78
CA GLY A 204 8.10 -14.06 23.38
C GLY A 204 7.51 -12.90 22.57
N VAL A 205 6.21 -12.64 22.72
CA VAL A 205 5.54 -11.51 22.06
C VAL A 205 6.05 -10.16 22.60
N GLY A 206 6.27 -10.05 23.91
CA GLY A 206 6.84 -8.88 24.54
C GLY A 206 8.23 -8.54 23.97
N PHE A 207 9.07 -9.55 23.78
CA PHE A 207 10.36 -9.38 23.10
C PHE A 207 10.20 -8.86 21.67
N LEU A 208 9.27 -9.42 20.88
CA LEU A 208 9.01 -8.93 19.52
C LEU A 208 8.50 -7.49 19.50
N ILE A 209 7.67 -7.08 20.47
CA ILE A 209 7.21 -5.70 20.60
C ILE A 209 8.36 -4.75 20.92
N LEU A 210 9.34 -5.17 21.75
CA LEU A 210 10.54 -4.39 22.03
C LEU A 210 11.44 -4.20 20.78
N LEU A 211 11.33 -5.04 19.77
CA LEU A 211 12.04 -4.84 18.50
C LEU A 211 11.42 -3.72 17.64
N ILE A 212 10.15 -3.38 17.83
CA ILE A 212 9.48 -2.29 17.10
C ILE A 212 10.18 -0.94 17.28
N PRO A 213 10.44 -0.43 18.51
CA PRO A 213 11.15 0.83 18.68
C PRO A 213 12.58 0.79 18.12
N LEU A 214 13.25 -0.36 18.18
CA LEU A 214 14.56 -0.54 17.56
C LEU A 214 14.47 -0.39 16.02
N GLN A 215 13.49 -1.04 15.37
CA GLN A 215 13.25 -0.90 13.93
C GLN A 215 12.91 0.55 13.55
N LEU A 216 12.10 1.24 14.36
CA LEU A 216 11.79 2.66 14.15
C LEU A 216 13.03 3.55 14.30
N TRP A 217 13.89 3.27 15.27
CA TRP A 217 15.15 3.99 15.45
C TRP A 217 16.08 3.78 14.26
N ILE A 218 16.29 2.54 13.82
CA ILE A 218 17.09 2.22 12.63
C ILE A 218 16.51 2.94 11.40
N GLY A 219 15.20 2.86 11.17
CA GLY A 219 14.54 3.54 10.06
C GLY A 219 14.71 5.06 10.06
N ARG A 220 14.67 5.69 11.25
CA ARG A 220 15.00 7.11 11.41
C ARG A 220 16.44 7.43 11.04
N GLN A 221 17.40 6.60 11.46
CA GLN A 221 18.81 6.78 11.09
C GLN A 221 19.01 6.61 9.58
N THR A 222 18.42 5.58 8.98
CA THR A 222 18.45 5.37 7.52
C THR A 222 17.90 6.60 6.77
N THR A 223 16.79 7.16 7.24
CA THR A 223 16.20 8.37 6.63
C THR A 223 17.12 9.58 6.75
N LYS A 224 17.71 9.81 7.94
CA LYS A 224 18.68 10.89 8.16
C LYS A 224 19.90 10.77 7.24
N THR A 225 20.46 9.56 7.13
CA THR A 225 21.62 9.33 6.25
C THR A 225 21.24 9.52 4.79
N ARG A 226 20.08 9.01 4.36
CA ARG A 226 19.58 9.21 2.99
C ARG A 226 19.42 10.69 2.64
N LEU A 227 18.91 11.51 3.56
CA LEU A 227 18.77 12.95 3.35
C LEU A 227 20.14 13.64 3.18
N LYS A 228 21.10 13.34 4.07
CA LYS A 228 22.47 13.87 3.93
C LYS A 228 23.13 13.47 2.61
N THR A 229 22.94 12.22 2.19
CA THR A 229 23.46 11.73 0.92
C THR A 229 22.78 12.44 -0.27
N ALA A 230 21.48 12.70 -0.18
CA ALA A 230 20.76 13.45 -1.21
C ALA A 230 21.29 14.89 -1.32
N GLU A 231 21.46 15.60 -0.21
CA GLU A 231 22.05 16.96 -0.17
C GLU A 231 23.43 17.01 -0.84
N LYS A 232 24.32 16.05 -0.52
CA LYS A 232 25.64 15.97 -1.14
C LYS A 232 25.62 15.60 -2.62
N SER A 233 24.66 14.77 -3.03
CA SER A 233 24.45 14.47 -4.44
C SER A 233 23.97 15.71 -5.20
N ASP A 234 23.09 16.51 -4.61
CA ASP A 234 22.57 17.73 -5.22
C ASP A 234 23.68 18.79 -5.36
N GLU A 235 24.51 19.00 -4.34
CA GLU A 235 25.71 19.86 -4.41
C GLU A 235 26.65 19.43 -5.56
N ARG A 236 26.92 18.12 -5.68
CA ARG A 236 27.78 17.58 -6.74
C ARG A 236 27.18 17.84 -8.13
N ILE A 237 25.88 17.59 -8.32
CA ILE A 237 25.20 17.81 -9.60
C ILE A 237 25.27 19.30 -9.98
N HIS A 238 25.07 20.20 -9.02
CA HIS A 238 25.15 21.63 -9.24
C HIS A 238 26.54 22.07 -9.71
N LEU A 239 27.61 21.63 -9.03
CA LEU A 239 29.00 21.94 -9.43
C LEU A 239 29.33 21.41 -10.84
N ILE A 240 28.85 20.21 -11.18
CA ILE A 240 29.03 19.66 -12.53
C ILE A 240 28.33 20.53 -13.57
N GLN A 241 27.13 21.03 -13.29
CA GLN A 241 26.41 21.94 -14.19
C GLN A 241 27.17 23.26 -14.40
N GLU A 242 27.75 23.85 -13.35
CA GLU A 242 28.56 25.07 -13.45
C GLU A 242 29.81 24.84 -14.32
N VAL A 243 30.51 23.72 -14.11
CA VAL A 243 31.69 23.36 -14.90
C VAL A 243 31.32 23.15 -16.37
N LEU A 244 30.23 22.43 -16.66
CA LEU A 244 29.76 22.22 -18.03
C LEU A 244 29.41 23.55 -18.71
N THR A 245 28.72 24.45 -18.00
CA THR A 245 28.38 25.78 -18.52
C THR A 245 29.65 26.59 -18.80
N THR A 246 30.63 26.54 -17.91
CA THR A 246 31.93 27.22 -18.08
C THR A 246 32.68 26.69 -19.30
N ILE A 247 32.72 25.37 -19.51
CA ILE A 247 33.33 24.75 -20.69
C ILE A 247 32.63 25.18 -21.98
N GLN A 248 31.30 25.26 -21.98
CA GLN A 248 30.53 25.74 -23.13
C GLN A 248 30.87 27.19 -23.48
N ILE A 249 30.99 28.07 -22.49
CA ILE A 249 31.36 29.48 -22.69
C ILE A 249 32.80 29.60 -23.23
N ILE A 250 33.75 28.81 -22.72
CA ILE A 250 35.16 28.87 -23.17
C ILE A 250 35.34 28.32 -24.58
N LYS A 251 34.55 27.32 -24.98
CA LYS A 251 34.65 26.68 -26.30
C LYS A 251 33.82 27.36 -27.40
N ALA A 252 32.88 28.25 -27.04
CA ALA A 252 32.10 29.04 -27.97
C ALA A 252 32.90 30.24 -28.48
#